data_AF-A0A6C7E7V5-F1
#
_entry.id   AF-A0A6C7E7V5-F1
#
_cell.length_a   1.000
_cell.length_b   1.000
_cell.length_c   1.000
_cell.angle_alpha   90.00
_cell.angle_beta   90.00
_cell.angle_gamma   90.00
#
_symmetry.space_group_name_H-M   'P 1'
#
loop_
_entity.id
_entity.type
_entity.pdbx_description
1 polymer ?
#
loop_
_entity_poly.entity_id
_entity_poly.type
_entity_poly.pdbx_seq_one_letter_code
_entity_poly.pdbx_strand_id
1 'polypeptide(L)' 'MSTTPRLPSAIDGQPANMGSLLAHQPELARGFGALYAQFWSHGVVDHPTKETVRIRNARITDCGY' A
#
# COMPACT_ATOMS: atom_id res chain seq x y z
N MET A 1 -14.64 2.91 -3.38
CA MET A 1 -13.24 2.48 -3.18
C MET A 1 -13.02 1.30 -4.09
N SER A 2 -12.23 1.48 -5.15
CA SER A 2 -11.93 0.43 -6.11
C SER A 2 -11.00 -0.61 -5.49
N THR A 3 -11.38 -1.88 -5.61
CA THR A 3 -10.53 -3.03 -5.26
C THR A 3 -9.83 -3.61 -6.49
N THR A 4 -10.01 -3.01 -7.67
CA THR A 4 -9.42 -3.47 -8.93
C THR A 4 -8.07 -2.78 -9.15
N PRO A 5 -6.96 -3.54 -9.22
CA PRO A 5 -5.65 -3.01 -9.59
C PRO A 5 -5.65 -2.29 -10.94
N ARG A 6 -4.90 -1.19 -11.02
CA ARG A 6 -4.74 -0.40 -12.25
C ARG A 6 -3.63 -0.91 -13.18
N LEU A 7 -2.87 -1.90 -12.72
CA LEU A 7 -1.78 -2.55 -13.45
C LEU A 7 -1.98 -4.07 -13.37
N PRO A 8 -1.51 -4.83 -14.38
CA PRO A 8 -1.46 -6.28 -14.31
C PRO A 8 -0.38 -6.75 -13.33
N SER A 9 -0.44 -8.03 -12.95
CA SER A 9 0.64 -8.69 -12.18
C SER A 9 1.98 -8.56 -12.91
N ALA A 10 3.07 -8.31 -12.18
CA ALA A 10 4.42 -8.40 -12.72
C ALA A 10 4.93 -9.85 -12.83
N ILE A 11 4.21 -10.79 -12.23
CA ILE A 11 4.58 -12.21 -12.17
C ILE A 11 3.58 -13.00 -13.00
N ASP A 12 4.09 -13.73 -13.99
CA ASP A 12 3.28 -14.56 -14.87
C ASP A 12 2.49 -15.62 -14.09
N GLY A 13 1.21 -15.77 -14.42
CA GLY A 13 0.31 -16.72 -13.77
C GLY A 13 -0.14 -16.34 -12.36
N GLN A 14 0.30 -15.20 -11.81
CA GLN A 14 -0.13 -14.73 -10.48
C GLN A 14 -1.23 -13.66 -10.58
N PRO A 15 -2.16 -13.59 -9.60
CA PRO A 15 -3.15 -12.52 -9.55
C PRO A 15 -2.49 -11.16 -9.27
N ALA A 16 -3.08 -10.08 -9.79
CA ALA A 16 -2.67 -8.73 -9.46
C ALA A 16 -3.07 -8.42 -8.00
N ASN A 17 -2.07 -8.28 -7.12
CA ASN A 17 -2.19 -7.93 -5.71
C ASN A 17 -1.02 -7.03 -5.31
N MET A 18 -1.02 -6.46 -4.09
CA MET A 18 0.03 -5.53 -3.67
C MET A 18 1.45 -6.07 -3.93
N GLY A 19 1.71 -7.33 -3.61
CA GLY A 19 3.03 -7.95 -3.79
C GLY A 19 3.41 -8.08 -5.27
N SER A 20 2.52 -8.64 -6.09
CA SER A 20 2.79 -8.82 -7.53
C SER A 20 2.84 -7.52 -8.31
N LEU A 21 2.22 -6.44 -7.81
CA LEU A 21 2.33 -5.10 -8.39
C LEU A 21 3.64 -4.41 -8.01
N LEU A 22 4.06 -4.50 -6.76
CA LEU A 22 5.33 -3.92 -6.30
C LEU A 22 6.54 -4.62 -6.94
N ALA A 23 6.39 -5.87 -7.38
CA ALA A 23 7.43 -6.60 -8.11
C ALA A 23 7.80 -5.97 -9.47
N HIS A 24 6.98 -5.09 -10.05
CA HIS A 24 7.36 -4.27 -11.21
C HIS A 24 8.56 -3.36 -10.92
N GLN A 25 8.73 -2.92 -9.66
CA GLN A 25 9.76 -1.99 -9.22
C GLN A 25 10.31 -2.40 -7.84
N PRO A 26 11.22 -3.39 -7.76
CA PRO A 26 11.69 -3.94 -6.49
C PRO A 26 12.34 -2.91 -5.55
N GLU A 27 13.09 -1.97 -6.11
CA GLU A 27 13.73 -0.90 -5.33
C GLU A 27 12.71 0.07 -4.72
N LEU A 28 11.67 0.40 -5.47
CA LEU A 28 10.53 1.17 -4.97
C LEU A 28 9.81 0.39 -3.86
N ALA A 29 9.64 -0.93 -4.02
CA ALA A 29 9.01 -1.78 -3.01
C ALA A 29 9.79 -1.76 -1.68
N ARG A 30 11.13 -1.84 -1.73
CA ARG A 30 11.99 -1.71 -0.54
C ARG A 30 11.84 -0.34 0.12
N GLY A 31 11.89 0.73 -0.69
CA GLY A 31 11.72 2.10 -0.19
C GLY A 31 10.35 2.32 0.46
N PHE A 32 9.28 1.84 -0.19
CA PHE A 32 7.93 1.87 0.35
C PHE A 32 7.84 1.13 1.68
N GLY A 33 8.36 -0.10 1.76
CA GLY A 33 8.36 -0.90 2.98
C GLY A 33 9.07 -0.21 4.15
N ALA A 34 10.26 0.37 3.89
CA ALA A 34 11.01 1.10 4.91
C ALA A 34 10.26 2.34 5.42
N LEU A 35 9.68 3.13 4.51
CA LEU A 35 8.88 4.31 4.86
C LEU A 35 7.64 3.92 5.68
N TYR A 36 6.92 2.88 5.22
CA TYR A 36 5.69 2.44 5.87
C TYR A 36 5.98 1.85 7.26
N ALA A 37 7.04 1.06 7.41
CA ALA A 37 7.48 0.55 8.72
C ALA A 37 7.82 1.69 9.69
N GLN A 38 8.56 2.72 9.24
CA GLN A 38 8.88 3.88 10.08
C GLN A 38 7.63 4.61 10.56
N PHE A 39 6.67 4.86 9.67
CA PHE A 39 5.40 5.51 10.01
C PHE A 39 4.62 4.73 11.07
N TRP A 40 4.51 3.41 10.90
CA TRP A 40 3.72 2.57 11.79
C TRP A 40 4.39 2.32 13.14
N SER A 41 5.67 1.98 13.16
CA SER A 41 6.38 1.57 14.37
C SER A 41 6.93 2.73 15.19
N HIS A 42 7.25 3.86 14.56
CA HIS A 42 7.98 4.97 15.22
C HIS A 42 7.31 6.34 15.05
N GLY A 43 6.09 6.40 14.50
CA GLY A 43 5.35 7.66 14.41
C GLY A 43 4.86 8.15 15.79
N VAL A 44 4.83 9.47 15.99
CA VAL A 44 4.48 10.16 17.25
C VAL A 44 2.98 10.17 17.59
N VAL A 45 2.15 9.67 16.68
CA VAL A 45 0.69 9.59 16.81
C VAL A 45 0.29 8.15 17.16
N ASP A 46 -0.80 7.98 17.90
CA ASP A 46 -1.33 6.68 18.25
C ASP A 46 -1.80 5.87 17.03
N HIS A 47 -1.82 4.54 17.16
CA HIS A 47 -2.24 3.64 16.07
C HIS A 47 -3.67 3.90 15.58
N PRO A 48 -4.69 4.06 16.45
CA PRO A 48 -6.05 4.39 16.02
C PRO A 48 -6.13 5.65 15.14
N THR A 49 -5.44 6.72 15.51
CA THR A 49 -5.42 7.95 14.71
C THR A 49 -4.73 7.75 13.36
N LYS A 50 -3.60 7.04 13.30
CA LYS A 50 -2.93 6.68 12.03
C LYS A 50 -3.88 5.92 11.10
N GLU A 51 -4.57 4.92 11.64
CA GLU A 51 -5.50 4.09 10.86
C GLU A 51 -6.73 4.86 10.39
N THR A 52 -7.28 5.73 11.23
CA THR A 52 -8.39 6.61 10.86
C THR A 52 -8.03 7.50 9.67
N VAL A 53 -6.84 8.11 9.69
CA VAL A 53 -6.34 8.94 8.59
C VAL A 53 -6.10 8.10 7.34
N ARG A 54 -5.53 6.89 7.48
CA ARG A 54 -5.33 5.98 6.34
C ARG A 54 -6.63 5.64 5.63
N ILE A 55 -7.66 5.21 6.37
CA ILE A 55 -8.97 4.84 5.81
C ILE A 55 -9.65 6.05 5.19
N ARG A 56 -9.59 7.23 5.83
CA ARG A 56 -10.12 8.48 5.27
C ARG A 56 -9.46 8.79 3.92
N ASN A 57 -8.13 8.69 3.84
CA ASN A 57 -7.39 8.96 2.61
C ASN A 57 -7.69 7.93 1.52
N ALA A 58 -7.77 6.65 1.88
CA ALA A 58 -8.15 5.58 0.97
C ALA A 58 -9.53 5.85 0.33
N ARG A 59 -10.50 6.34 1.12
CA ARG A 59 -11.80 6.75 0.60
C ARG A 59 -11.72 7.91 -0.39
N ILE A 60 -10.90 8.93 -0.11
CA ILE A 60 -10.74 10.12 -0.96
C ILE A 60 -10.06 9.77 -2.29
N THR A 61 -9.11 8.83 -2.28
CA THR A 61 -8.35 8.42 -3.47
C THR A 61 -8.93 7.20 -4.20
N ASP A 62 -10.14 6.77 -3.79
CA ASP A 62 -10.83 5.58 -4.29
C ASP A 62 -9.98 4.29 -4.21
N CYS A 63 -9.18 4.16 -3.15
CA CYS A 63 -8.36 2.97 -2.86
C CYS A 63 -9.11 2.00 -1.93
N GLY A 64 -9.42 0.80 -2.41
CA GLY A 64 -10.13 -0.25 -1.66
C GLY A 64 -9.25 -1.35 -1.07
N TYR A 65 -7.94 -1.20 -1.15
CA TYR A 65 -6.93 -2.14 -0.64
C TYR A 65 -6.32 -1.64 0.68
#